data_AF-W2MUV1-F1
#
_entry.id   AF-W2MUV1-F1
#
_cell.length_a   1.000
_cell.length_b   1.000
_cell.length_c   1.000
_cell.angle_alpha   90.00
_cell.angle_beta   90.00
_cell.angle_gamma   90.00
#
_symmetry.space_group_name_H-M   'P 1'
#
loop_
_entity.id
_entity.type
_entity.pdbx_description
1 polymer ?
#
loop_
_entity_poly.entity_id
_entity_poly.type
_entity_poly.pdbx_seq_one_letter_code
_entity_poly.pdbx_strand_id
1 'polypeptide(L)'
;MKFLSTAFAVFALLAASANASPMLRMETEGKTKTGQQQVQQQQQSSTSSSGCNLTGTYKKGTDISSCSSVTIGSLTVPAGVKLDLSKAKSGATITFTGTTTFGTAKWEGPLVLLGGNSLTVKGSGTLDGQGAWYWKQGQSITRPVFFRLQNVVGSTLSGFTLKNSPFRTFSIVTSKQTTLS
;
A
#
# COMPACT_ATOMS: atom_id res chain seq x y z
N MET A 1 -57.31 -11.85 14.52
CA MET A 1 -58.34 -12.07 13.48
C MET A 1 -57.91 -11.37 12.21
N LYS A 2 -57.88 -12.12 11.10
CA LYS A 2 -58.17 -11.74 9.69
C LYS A 2 -57.28 -10.65 9.03
N PHE A 3 -56.40 -10.99 8.07
CA PHE A 3 -56.63 -11.23 6.61
C PHE A 3 -56.71 -9.87 5.85
N LEU A 4 -56.14 -9.56 4.67
CA LEU A 4 -55.74 -10.25 3.42
C LEU A 4 -54.67 -9.36 2.69
N SER A 5 -53.67 -9.86 1.93
CA SER A 5 -53.71 -10.44 0.55
C SER A 5 -53.99 -9.36 -0.54
N THR A 6 -53.42 -9.27 -1.75
CA THR A 6 -52.42 -9.99 -2.59
C THR A 6 -52.42 -9.28 -3.96
N ALA A 7 -51.32 -9.35 -4.73
CA ALA A 7 -51.26 -9.62 -6.19
C ALA A 7 -49.79 -9.45 -6.65
N PHE A 8 -49.02 -10.49 -7.01
CA PHE A 8 -49.03 -11.38 -8.18
C PHE A 8 -48.91 -10.70 -9.55
N ALA A 9 -47.77 -10.94 -10.21
CA ALA A 9 -47.71 -11.20 -11.64
C ALA A 9 -46.55 -12.18 -11.94
N VAL A 10 -46.92 -13.22 -12.70
CA VAL A 10 -46.18 -14.40 -13.13
C VAL A 10 -45.57 -14.11 -14.51
N PHE A 11 -44.45 -14.74 -14.90
CA PHE A 11 -44.32 -15.37 -16.23
C PHE A 11 -43.21 -16.42 -16.30
N ALA A 12 -43.40 -17.35 -17.22
CA ALA A 12 -43.05 -18.77 -17.17
C ALA A 12 -41.64 -19.17 -17.66
N LEU A 13 -41.35 -20.45 -17.37
CA LEU A 13 -40.19 -21.25 -17.75
C LEU A 13 -40.03 -21.45 -19.27
N LEU A 14 -38.78 -21.69 -19.70
CA LEU A 14 -38.46 -22.77 -20.64
C LEU A 14 -37.12 -23.43 -20.24
N ALA A 15 -37.15 -24.76 -20.15
CA ALA A 15 -35.99 -25.64 -20.04
C ALA A 15 -35.75 -26.32 -21.40
N ALA A 16 -34.49 -26.56 -21.76
CA ALA A 16 -34.10 -27.67 -22.64
C ALA A 16 -32.58 -27.93 -22.57
N SER A 17 -32.25 -29.17 -22.90
CA SER A 17 -31.11 -30.00 -22.54
C SER A 17 -29.91 -29.99 -23.50
N ALA A 18 -28.77 -30.44 -22.97
CA ALA A 18 -27.74 -31.32 -23.53
C ALA A 18 -27.30 -31.20 -25.01
N ASN A 19 -26.01 -31.01 -25.25
CA ASN A 19 -25.10 -32.14 -25.53
C ASN A 19 -23.64 -31.67 -25.67
N ALA A 20 -22.73 -32.47 -25.15
CA ALA A 20 -21.30 -32.38 -25.41
C ALA A 20 -20.97 -33.09 -26.73
N SER A 21 -20.01 -32.56 -27.50
CA SER A 21 -18.97 -33.35 -28.17
C SER A 21 -17.82 -32.44 -28.65
N PRO A 22 -16.57 -32.94 -28.65
CA PRO A 22 -15.37 -32.19 -28.97
C PRO A 22 -15.02 -32.31 -30.46
N MET A 23 -14.32 -31.31 -31.04
CA MET A 23 -13.47 -31.55 -32.22
C MET A 23 -12.34 -30.52 -32.33
N LEU A 24 -11.12 -31.08 -32.21
CA LEU A 24 -9.86 -30.80 -32.92
C LEU A 24 -9.87 -29.68 -33.99
N ARG A 25 -8.86 -28.79 -33.91
CA ARG A 25 -8.03 -28.36 -35.07
C ARG A 25 -6.76 -27.65 -34.57
N MET A 26 -5.63 -28.35 -34.46
CA MET A 26 -4.57 -28.51 -35.46
C MET A 26 -3.77 -27.22 -35.72
N GLU A 27 -2.52 -27.25 -35.24
CA GLU A 27 -1.44 -26.32 -35.52
C GLU A 27 -1.23 -26.12 -37.02
N THR A 28 -0.79 -24.91 -37.39
CA THR A 28 -0.03 -24.69 -38.61
C THR A 28 1.19 -23.84 -38.26
N GLU A 29 2.35 -24.43 -38.51
CA GLU A 29 3.68 -23.84 -38.35
C GLU A 29 3.93 -22.71 -39.36
N GLY A 30 4.75 -21.74 -38.91
CA GLY A 30 5.95 -21.34 -39.64
C GLY A 30 5.82 -20.25 -40.71
N LYS A 31 6.19 -19.01 -40.35
CA LYS A 31 7.03 -18.17 -41.24
C LYS A 31 7.83 -17.11 -40.48
N THR A 32 9.15 -17.26 -40.56
CA THR A 32 10.22 -16.36 -40.13
C THR A 32 10.13 -14.98 -40.80
N LYS A 33 10.35 -13.90 -40.03
CA LYS A 33 11.39 -12.85 -40.23
C LYS A 33 11.19 -11.62 -39.31
N THR A 34 12.20 -11.39 -38.47
CA THR A 34 12.91 -10.13 -38.18
C THR A 34 12.13 -8.80 -38.13
N GLY A 35 12.21 -8.10 -36.98
CA GLY A 35 12.22 -6.63 -36.95
C GLY A 35 11.22 -5.93 -36.02
N GLN A 36 11.65 -5.74 -34.76
CA GLN A 36 11.45 -4.57 -33.89
C GLN A 36 10.05 -4.09 -33.45
N GLN A 37 9.93 -4.09 -32.11
CA GLN A 37 9.36 -3.06 -31.23
C GLN A 37 7.84 -2.81 -31.29
N GLN A 38 7.14 -3.49 -30.38
CA GLN A 38 6.05 -2.87 -29.63
C GLN A 38 6.25 -3.10 -28.15
N VAL A 39 6.36 -2.00 -27.41
CA VAL A 39 6.36 -1.94 -25.95
C VAL A 39 4.95 -2.32 -25.50
N GLN A 40 4.71 -3.60 -25.33
CA GLN A 40 3.53 -4.11 -24.61
C GLN A 40 3.96 -4.35 -23.17
N GLN A 41 3.55 -3.45 -22.27
CA GLN A 41 3.49 -3.77 -20.84
C GLN A 41 2.44 -4.86 -20.67
N GLN A 42 2.91 -6.11 -20.64
CA GLN A 42 2.10 -7.26 -20.32
C GLN A 42 1.73 -7.20 -18.84
N GLN A 43 0.46 -6.88 -18.62
CA GLN A 43 -0.26 -7.08 -17.38
C GLN A 43 -0.45 -8.59 -17.20
N GLN A 44 0.36 -9.21 -16.35
CA GLN A 44 0.21 -10.62 -15.98
C GLN A 44 -0.26 -10.72 -14.52
N SER A 45 -1.55 -11.01 -14.37
CA SER A 45 -2.15 -11.48 -13.13
C SER A 45 -1.51 -12.81 -12.71
N SER A 46 -1.02 -12.88 -11.48
CA SER A 46 -0.67 -14.13 -10.81
C SER A 46 -1.28 -14.13 -9.40
N THR A 47 -2.25 -15.00 -9.18
CA THR A 47 -2.88 -15.20 -7.87
C THR A 47 -1.94 -16.03 -6.99
N SER A 48 -1.01 -15.37 -6.30
CA SER A 48 -0.35 -15.83 -5.06
C SER A 48 0.81 -14.86 -4.69
N SER A 49 0.66 -14.14 -3.58
CA SER A 49 1.60 -13.13 -3.03
C SER A 49 1.82 -11.86 -3.87
N SER A 50 0.81 -10.99 -3.96
CA SER A 50 0.93 -9.68 -4.60
C SER A 50 1.83 -8.74 -3.78
N GLY A 51 3.06 -8.53 -4.22
CA GLY A 51 3.95 -7.48 -3.69
C GLY A 51 3.62 -6.12 -4.30
N CYS A 52 3.79 -5.05 -3.52
CA CYS A 52 3.56 -3.67 -3.93
C CYS A 52 4.87 -2.89 -3.89
N ASN A 53 5.14 -2.08 -4.90
CA ASN A 53 6.37 -1.30 -5.00
C ASN A 53 6.03 0.20 -5.07
N LEU A 54 6.52 0.98 -4.11
CA LEU A 54 6.30 2.43 -4.01
C LEU A 54 7.60 3.17 -4.29
N THR A 55 7.64 3.90 -5.40
CA THR A 55 8.79 4.71 -5.84
C THR A 55 8.34 6.00 -6.53
N GLY A 56 9.23 6.98 -6.64
CA GLY A 56 8.93 8.26 -7.30
C GLY A 56 8.11 9.18 -6.40
N THR A 57 7.00 9.72 -6.88
CA THR A 57 6.14 10.59 -6.07
C THR A 57 4.99 9.80 -5.45
N TYR A 58 4.85 9.87 -4.13
CA TYR A 58 3.75 9.21 -3.42
C TYR A 58 2.39 9.83 -3.81
N LYS A 59 1.42 8.96 -4.12
CA LYS A 59 0.04 9.37 -4.39
C LYS A 59 -0.78 9.20 -3.11
N LYS A 60 -1.42 10.27 -2.65
CA LYS A 60 -2.33 10.20 -1.51
C LYS A 60 -3.44 9.18 -1.81
N GLY A 61 -3.67 8.26 -0.88
CA GLY A 61 -4.70 7.22 -1.02
C GLY A 61 -4.24 5.95 -1.74
N THR A 62 -2.94 5.78 -2.01
CA THR A 62 -2.39 4.48 -2.44
C THR A 62 -2.86 3.37 -1.51
N ASP A 63 -3.54 2.38 -2.08
CA ASP A 63 -4.02 1.21 -1.35
C ASP A 63 -2.94 0.13 -1.32
N ILE A 64 -2.62 -0.35 -0.12
CA ILE A 64 -1.69 -1.44 0.13
C ILE A 64 -2.33 -2.62 0.86
N SER A 65 -3.66 -2.61 1.01
CA SER A 65 -4.39 -3.55 1.87
C SER A 65 -4.37 -5.00 1.39
N SER A 66 -4.15 -5.24 0.09
CA SER A 66 -3.98 -6.57 -0.48
C SER A 66 -2.53 -7.07 -0.46
N CYS A 67 -1.56 -6.18 -0.22
CA CYS A 67 -0.14 -6.46 -0.39
C CYS A 67 0.43 -7.27 0.78
N SER A 68 0.97 -8.47 0.51
CA SER A 68 1.72 -9.24 1.53
C SER A 68 3.15 -8.72 1.72
N SER A 69 3.69 -8.04 0.71
CA SER A 69 4.97 -7.33 0.78
C SER A 69 4.82 -5.94 0.18
N VAL A 70 5.45 -4.95 0.81
CA VAL A 70 5.50 -3.57 0.33
C VAL A 70 6.96 -3.13 0.32
N THR A 71 7.51 -2.87 -0.84
CA THR A 71 8.86 -2.28 -0.99
C THR A 71 8.73 -0.79 -1.21
N ILE A 72 9.44 0.01 -0.43
CA ILE A 72 9.47 1.47 -0.52
C ILE A 72 10.91 1.87 -0.87
N GLY A 73 11.10 2.22 -2.14
CA GLY A 73 12.39 2.65 -2.65
C GLY A 73 12.63 4.14 -2.42
N SER A 74 13.25 4.80 -3.40
CA SER A 74 13.33 6.26 -3.41
C SER A 74 11.95 6.85 -3.65
N LEU A 75 11.43 7.60 -2.67
CA LEU A 75 10.06 8.09 -2.66
C LEU A 75 10.02 9.54 -2.15
N THR A 76 9.24 10.39 -2.80
CA THR A 76 8.96 11.76 -2.36
C THR A 76 7.50 11.85 -1.96
N VAL A 77 7.25 12.10 -0.69
CA VAL A 77 5.90 12.34 -0.15
C VAL A 77 5.58 13.83 -0.28
N PRO A 78 4.47 14.23 -0.93
CA PRO A 78 4.11 15.62 -1.10
C PRO A 78 3.94 16.39 0.23
N ALA A 79 4.07 17.71 0.17
CA ALA A 79 3.91 18.57 1.35
C ALA A 79 2.50 18.44 1.96
N GLY A 80 2.42 18.34 3.29
CA GLY A 80 1.15 18.19 4.01
C GLY A 80 0.47 16.82 3.82
N VAL A 81 1.14 15.86 3.19
CA VAL A 81 0.65 14.49 2.99
C VAL A 81 1.44 13.53 3.89
N LYS A 82 0.74 12.56 4.47
CA LYS A 82 1.36 11.44 5.20
C LYS A 82 1.59 10.27 4.26
N LEU A 83 2.70 9.55 4.44
CA LEU A 83 2.85 8.19 3.95
C LEU A 83 1.95 7.28 4.79
N ASP A 84 0.82 6.88 4.23
CA ASP A 84 -0.19 6.10 4.94
C ASP A 84 0.03 4.59 4.74
N LEU A 85 0.50 3.94 5.80
CA LEU A 85 0.71 2.49 5.88
C LEU A 85 -0.28 1.86 6.88
N SER A 86 -1.31 2.58 7.32
CA SER A 86 -2.24 2.14 8.36
C SER A 86 -3.15 0.98 7.95
N LYS A 87 -3.30 0.77 6.64
CA LYS A 87 -4.09 -0.31 6.05
C LYS A 87 -3.24 -1.48 5.57
N ALA A 88 -1.99 -1.59 6.02
CA ALA A 88 -1.15 -2.73 5.66
C ALA A 88 -1.85 -4.04 6.03
N LYS A 89 -1.76 -5.03 5.13
CA LYS A 89 -2.30 -6.37 5.38
C LYS A 89 -1.67 -6.96 6.65
N SER A 90 -2.47 -7.64 7.46
CA SER A 90 -1.94 -8.37 8.62
C SER A 90 -0.86 -9.37 8.18
N GLY A 91 0.27 -9.40 8.90
CA GLY A 91 1.41 -10.24 8.53
C GLY A 91 2.30 -9.68 7.41
N ALA A 92 2.01 -8.48 6.89
CA ALA A 92 2.77 -7.93 5.78
C ALA A 92 4.21 -7.56 6.16
N THR A 93 5.10 -7.70 5.18
CA THR A 93 6.48 -7.18 5.27
C THR A 93 6.58 -5.86 4.52
N ILE A 94 6.96 -4.79 5.20
CA ILE A 94 7.24 -3.48 4.63
C ILE A 94 8.76 -3.27 4.63
N THR A 95 9.38 -3.00 3.48
CA THR A 95 10.83 -2.85 3.37
C THR A 95 11.20 -1.48 2.79
N PHE A 96 11.89 -0.65 3.57
CA PHE A 96 12.49 0.59 3.10
C PHE A 96 13.88 0.31 2.52
N THR A 97 14.10 0.61 1.24
CA THR A 97 15.37 0.32 0.55
C THR A 97 16.09 1.56 0.05
N GLY A 98 15.36 2.65 -0.24
CA GLY A 98 15.93 3.90 -0.75
C GLY A 98 15.84 5.06 0.25
N THR A 99 15.91 6.28 -0.28
CA THR A 99 15.65 7.49 0.53
C THR A 99 14.23 7.98 0.31
N THR A 100 13.43 8.03 1.37
CA THR A 100 12.12 8.67 1.39
C THR A 100 12.25 10.09 1.93
N THR A 101 11.74 11.09 1.22
CA THR A 101 11.71 12.49 1.65
C THR A 101 10.28 13.00 1.79
N PHE A 102 10.09 14.03 2.62
CA PHE A 102 8.78 14.62 2.87
C PHE A 102 8.78 16.11 2.53
N GLY A 103 7.81 16.54 1.74
CA GLY A 103 7.59 17.95 1.45
C GLY A 103 7.31 18.75 2.72
N THR A 104 7.88 19.94 2.83
CA THR A 104 7.79 20.78 4.01
C THR A 104 6.49 21.58 4.04
N ALA A 105 5.74 21.49 5.15
CA ALA A 105 4.53 22.26 5.40
C ALA A 105 4.38 22.51 6.90
N LYS A 106 3.66 23.56 7.32
CA LYS A 106 3.30 23.77 8.73
C LYS A 106 2.00 23.02 9.03
N TRP A 107 2.10 21.82 9.59
CA TRP A 107 0.96 20.93 9.90
C TRP A 107 1.32 19.90 10.96
N GLU A 108 0.32 19.34 11.65
CA GLU A 108 0.52 18.47 12.82
C GLU A 108 1.04 17.06 12.48
N GLY A 109 1.02 16.68 11.20
CA GLY A 109 1.48 15.37 10.75
C GLY A 109 0.49 14.23 11.02
N PRO A 110 0.97 12.97 11.05
CA PRO A 110 2.37 12.57 11.05
C PRO A 110 2.96 12.51 9.63
N LEU A 111 4.29 12.46 9.49
CA LEU A 111 4.93 12.18 8.19
C LEU A 111 4.66 10.74 7.73
N VAL A 112 4.75 9.78 8.65
CA VAL A 112 4.45 8.35 8.41
C VAL A 112 3.42 7.89 9.42
N LEU A 113 2.38 7.19 8.95
CA LEU A 113 1.40 6.51 9.79
C LEU A 113 1.47 5.00 9.55
N LEU A 114 1.74 4.23 10.60
CA LEU A 114 1.71 2.77 10.58
C LEU A 114 0.60 2.26 11.52
N GLY A 115 -0.11 1.25 11.05
CA GLY A 115 -1.16 0.54 11.78
C GLY A 115 -1.32 -0.87 11.21
N GLY A 116 -1.74 -1.81 12.05
CA GLY A 116 -1.92 -3.21 11.64
C GLY A 116 -1.34 -4.21 12.64
N ASN A 117 -1.37 -5.49 12.26
CA ASN A 117 -1.01 -6.60 13.13
C ASN A 117 0.09 -7.45 12.49
N SER A 118 0.97 -7.99 13.32
CA SER A 118 2.03 -8.92 12.91
C SER A 118 2.92 -8.38 11.77
N LEU A 119 3.14 -7.07 11.75
CA LEU A 119 3.90 -6.42 10.68
C LEU A 119 5.40 -6.62 10.90
N THR A 120 6.13 -6.82 9.79
CA THR A 120 7.59 -6.73 9.77
C THR A 120 7.99 -5.52 8.95
N VAL A 121 8.43 -4.44 9.61
CA VAL A 121 8.93 -3.24 8.94
C VAL A 121 10.45 -3.24 9.05
N LYS A 122 11.15 -3.26 7.91
CA LYS A 122 12.60 -3.43 7.89
C LYS A 122 13.29 -2.70 6.75
N GLY A 123 14.59 -2.87 6.65
CA GLY A 123 15.41 -2.47 5.49
C GLY A 123 16.39 -1.36 5.83
N SER A 124 17.37 -1.13 4.96
CA SER A 124 18.46 -0.16 5.17
C SER A 124 18.14 1.25 4.66
N GLY A 125 16.89 1.50 4.24
CA GLY A 125 16.46 2.77 3.70
C GLY A 125 16.53 3.91 4.72
N THR A 126 16.58 5.14 4.22
CA THR A 126 16.55 6.37 5.04
C THR A 126 15.24 7.10 4.82
N LEU A 127 14.57 7.50 5.89
CA LEU A 127 13.48 8.45 5.83
C LEU A 127 14.03 9.80 6.33
N ASP A 128 14.09 10.79 5.45
CA ASP A 128 14.57 12.14 5.76
C ASP A 128 13.38 13.10 5.90
N GLY A 129 13.11 13.50 7.14
CA GLY A 129 11.99 14.37 7.52
C GLY A 129 12.19 15.84 7.14
N GLN A 130 13.33 16.22 6.57
CA GLN A 130 13.65 17.60 6.17
C GLN A 130 13.56 18.61 7.33
N GLY A 131 13.90 18.17 8.55
CA GLY A 131 13.81 18.92 9.80
C GLY A 131 14.53 20.27 9.79
N ALA A 132 15.62 20.41 9.04
CA ALA A 132 16.38 21.65 8.93
C ALA A 132 15.53 22.85 8.48
N TRP A 133 14.54 22.63 7.60
CA TRP A 133 13.61 23.68 7.17
C TRP A 133 12.73 24.18 8.33
N TYR A 134 12.30 23.28 9.22
CA TYR A 134 11.47 23.61 10.38
C TYR A 134 12.27 24.28 11.49
N TRP A 135 13.49 23.80 11.77
CA TRP A 135 14.31 24.31 12.86
C TRP A 135 14.72 25.77 12.64
N LYS A 136 15.00 26.17 11.39
CA LYS A 136 15.32 27.55 11.01
C LYS A 136 14.19 28.55 11.29
N GLN A 137 12.95 28.09 11.46
CA GLN A 137 11.78 28.94 11.68
C GLN A 137 11.43 29.13 13.17
N GLY A 138 12.24 28.60 14.09
CA GLY A 138 11.99 28.71 15.53
C GLY A 138 10.86 27.80 16.03
N GLN A 139 10.56 27.86 17.33
CA GLN A 139 9.65 26.91 17.99
C GLN A 139 8.16 27.25 17.84
N SER A 140 7.82 28.49 17.47
CA SER A 140 6.44 28.98 17.35
C SER A 140 5.73 28.58 16.05
N ILE A 141 6.10 27.43 15.47
CA ILE A 141 5.45 26.87 14.28
C ILE A 141 4.93 25.46 14.58
N THR A 142 3.82 25.11 13.95
CA THR A 142 3.35 23.72 13.92
C THR A 142 4.34 22.86 13.12
N ARG A 143 4.71 21.71 13.69
CA ARG A 143 5.65 20.76 13.09
C ARG A 143 5.09 19.33 13.14
N PRO A 144 5.20 18.55 12.06
CA PRO A 144 4.66 17.21 12.06
C PRO A 144 5.49 16.30 12.94
N VAL A 145 4.82 15.43 13.69
CA VAL A 145 5.46 14.23 14.26
C VAL A 145 5.99 13.37 13.11
N PHE A 146 7.17 12.77 13.25
CA PHE A 146 7.74 11.97 12.17
C PHE A 146 6.94 10.68 11.97
N PHE A 147 7.05 9.73 12.88
CA PHE A 147 6.55 8.37 12.69
C PHE A 147 5.54 8.04 13.77
N ARG A 148 4.27 7.87 13.38
CA ARG A 148 3.20 7.44 14.28
C ARG A 148 2.90 5.97 14.10
N LEU A 149 2.98 5.23 15.21
CA LEU A 149 2.46 3.88 15.34
C LEU A 149 1.12 3.99 16.05
N GLN A 150 0.05 3.59 15.38
CA GLN A 150 -1.30 3.64 15.94
C GLN A 150 -1.98 2.29 15.73
N ASN A 151 -2.38 1.65 16.83
CA ASN A 151 -2.97 0.30 16.81
C ASN A 151 -2.03 -0.72 16.14
N VAL A 152 -0.74 -0.68 16.48
CA VAL A 152 0.26 -1.64 15.97
C VAL A 152 0.44 -2.76 17.00
N VAL A 153 0.15 -4.00 16.61
CA VAL A 153 0.18 -5.16 17.52
C VAL A 153 1.11 -6.26 17.00
N GLY A 154 1.91 -6.86 17.88
CA GLY A 154 2.72 -8.03 17.57
C GLY A 154 3.73 -7.81 16.43
N SER A 155 4.20 -6.58 16.26
CA SER A 155 4.97 -6.15 15.08
C SER A 155 6.42 -5.83 15.43
N THR A 156 7.31 -5.89 14.44
CA THR A 156 8.73 -5.52 14.59
C THR A 156 9.11 -4.47 13.57
N LEU A 157 9.78 -3.41 14.03
CA LEU A 157 10.35 -2.35 13.22
C LEU A 157 11.87 -2.32 13.45
N SER A 158 12.67 -2.43 12.39
CA SER A 158 14.14 -2.47 12.53
C SER A 158 14.93 -2.02 11.30
N GLY A 159 16.19 -1.63 11.52
CA GLY A 159 17.22 -1.49 10.47
C GLY A 159 17.16 -0.23 9.59
N PHE A 160 16.02 0.47 9.52
CA PHE A 160 15.91 1.71 8.71
C PHE A 160 16.35 2.93 9.52
N THR A 161 16.77 3.98 8.82
CA THR A 161 17.26 5.21 9.43
C THR A 161 16.20 6.30 9.37
N LEU A 162 15.92 6.95 10.51
CA LEU A 162 15.17 8.20 10.57
C LEU A 162 16.14 9.37 10.70
N LYS A 163 16.06 10.32 9.77
CA LYS A 163 16.98 11.46 9.69
C LYS A 163 16.22 12.78 9.70
N ASN A 164 16.79 13.79 10.36
CA ASN A 164 16.26 15.16 10.40
C ASN A 164 14.76 15.24 10.79
N SER A 165 14.39 14.73 11.95
CA SER A 165 13.00 14.82 12.42
C SER A 165 12.55 16.28 12.61
N PRO A 166 11.40 16.71 12.04
CA PRO A 166 10.88 18.07 12.26
C PRO A 166 10.62 18.38 13.74
N PHE A 167 10.14 17.38 14.47
CA PHE A 167 9.80 17.46 15.88
C PHE A 167 10.04 16.11 16.59
N ARG A 168 9.02 15.53 17.25
CA ARG A 168 9.10 14.21 17.87
C ARG A 168 9.28 13.12 16.82
N THR A 169 10.23 12.22 17.05
CA THR A 169 10.52 11.12 16.13
C THR A 169 9.41 10.06 16.16
N PHE A 170 9.16 9.43 17.30
CA PHE A 170 8.11 8.40 17.42
C PHE A 170 6.92 8.90 18.25
N SER A 171 5.71 8.55 17.80
CA SER A 171 4.46 8.66 18.56
C SER A 171 3.82 7.27 18.57
N ILE A 172 3.88 6.58 19.71
CA ILE A 172 3.38 5.22 19.86
C ILE A 172 2.06 5.27 20.65
N VAL A 173 0.96 4.87 20.01
CA VAL A 173 -0.40 5.00 20.55
C VAL A 173 -1.13 3.67 20.42
N THR A 174 -1.70 3.18 21.52
CA THR A 174 -2.53 1.96 21.56
C THR A 174 -1.85 0.76 20.87
N SER A 175 -0.54 0.62 21.06
CA SER A 175 0.27 -0.45 20.46
C SER A 175 0.65 -1.48 21.51
N LYS A 176 0.75 -2.76 21.14
CA LYS A 176 0.99 -3.89 22.06
C LYS A 176 1.99 -4.87 21.48
N GLN A 177 2.93 -5.37 22.29
CA GLN A 177 3.92 -6.37 21.86
C GLN A 177 4.63 -5.96 20.55
N THR A 178 4.99 -4.67 20.46
CA THR A 178 5.63 -4.09 19.28
C THR A 178 7.06 -3.73 19.62
N THR A 179 8.01 -4.24 18.83
CA THR A 179 9.45 -4.05 19.03
C THR A 179 9.98 -3.02 18.05
N LEU A 180 10.75 -2.06 18.56
CA LEU A 180 11.58 -1.14 17.79
C LEU A 180 13.03 -1.46 18.16
N SER A 181 13.87 -1.85 17.19
CA SER A 181 15.26 -2.30 17.41
C SER A 181 16.22 -1.81 16.34
#